data_AF-A0A9N9CWF4-F1
#
_entry.id   AF-A0A9N9CWF4-F1
#
_cell.length_a   1.000
_cell.length_b   1.000
_cell.length_c   1.000
_cell.angle_alpha   90.00
_cell.angle_beta   90.00
_cell.angle_gamma   90.00
#
_symmetry.space_group_name_H-M   'P 1'
#
loop_
_entity.id
_entity.type
_entity.pdbx_description
1 polymer ?
#
loop_
_entity_poly.entity_id
_entity_poly.type
_entity_poly.pdbx_seq_one_letter_code
_entity_poly.pdbx_strand_id
1 'polypeptide(L)'
;ANNLYGWAMSQYLPIGEFKWLSTKPLEASHPLMQKILTIKEKSNQGCCLEVKLTIPKDSKQKEWADKQRSDTEKLILTLHDKDYYVIHYRNLQQCIREGYVLKKVYQILGFDQSPWMKPYIAMNTQGCEKTCKYRFSETVAVYQRQINVKLNKPEYIKACILDLSKYYMYDFWYGYLKKKYDDKVKLLYTDTDSLIIEIEMENIYQDIIDDCDLFDFSNYSKDHWVVKNLPKDQWIINEEGVHAKCYSIICENSRKNMIKAKDLKKSFIKKELTHKIFEDCILEGKEDQPRTAQFL
;
A
#
# COMPACT_ATOMS: atom_id res chain seq x y z
N ALA A 1 6.07 -1.78 4.74
CA ALA A 1 6.87 -2.03 3.52
C ALA A 1 7.92 -0.94 3.40
N ASN A 2 9.20 -1.30 3.37
CA ASN A 2 10.28 -0.31 3.38
C ASN A 2 10.51 0.20 1.95
N ASN A 3 10.33 1.51 1.74
CA ASN A 3 10.38 2.16 0.44
C ASN A 3 9.41 1.54 -0.62
N LEU A 4 8.12 1.41 -0.29
CA LEU A 4 7.09 0.85 -1.16
C LEU A 4 7.09 1.44 -2.58
N TYR A 5 7.14 2.76 -2.70
CA TYR A 5 7.17 3.43 -4.00
C TYR A 5 8.49 3.20 -4.75
N GLY A 6 9.63 3.07 -4.07
CA GLY A 6 10.89 2.67 -4.69
C GLY A 6 10.83 1.25 -5.26
N TRP A 7 10.20 0.30 -4.56
CA TRP A 7 9.94 -1.04 -5.09
C TRP A 7 9.06 -0.98 -6.33
N ALA A 8 7.95 -0.22 -6.29
CA ALA A 8 7.03 -0.06 -7.42
C ALA A 8 7.69 0.63 -8.62
N MET A 9 8.51 1.66 -8.39
CA MET A 9 9.31 2.32 -9.43
C MET A 9 10.40 1.40 -10.00
N SER A 10 10.86 0.39 -9.26
CA SER A 10 11.85 -0.58 -9.76
C SER A 10 11.24 -1.69 -10.63
N GLN A 11 9.91 -1.72 -10.80
CA GLN A 11 9.21 -2.67 -11.67
C GLN A 11 9.25 -2.23 -13.14
N TYR A 12 8.68 -3.06 -14.02
CA TYR A 12 8.41 -2.68 -15.40
C TYR A 12 7.30 -1.62 -15.42
N LEU A 13 7.64 -0.43 -15.91
CA LEU A 13 6.75 0.73 -16.00
C LEU A 13 6.57 1.14 -17.48
N PRO A 14 5.45 1.79 -17.83
CA PRO A 14 5.22 2.27 -19.19
C PRO A 14 6.35 3.17 -19.68
N ILE A 15 6.75 3.01 -20.94
CA ILE A 15 7.70 3.88 -21.64
C ILE A 15 7.08 4.65 -22.81
N GLY A 16 6.08 4.09 -23.49
CA GLY A 16 5.55 4.65 -24.73
C GLY A 16 4.64 3.68 -25.48
N GLU A 17 4.43 3.93 -26.78
CA GLU A 17 3.63 3.10 -27.68
C GLU A 17 2.21 2.81 -27.18
N PHE A 18 1.61 3.81 -26.53
CA PHE A 18 0.24 3.76 -26.01
C PHE A 18 -0.77 3.59 -27.15
N LYS A 19 -1.46 2.43 -27.16
CA LYS A 19 -2.43 2.04 -28.19
C LYS A 19 -3.67 1.41 -27.57
N TRP A 20 -4.83 1.81 -28.05
CA TRP A 20 -6.09 1.15 -27.65
C TRP A 20 -6.14 -0.26 -28.27
N LEU A 21 -6.06 -1.29 -27.42
CA LEU A 21 -6.23 -2.68 -27.83
C LEU A 21 -7.72 -3.05 -27.97
N SER A 22 -8.58 -2.35 -27.24
CA SER A 22 -10.02 -2.26 -27.52
C SER A 22 -10.58 -0.94 -27.01
N THR A 23 -11.44 -0.32 -27.82
CA THR A 23 -12.32 0.81 -27.44
C THR A 23 -13.79 0.39 -27.31
N LYS A 24 -14.09 -0.89 -27.58
CA LYS A 24 -15.44 -1.47 -27.44
C LYS A 24 -15.47 -2.38 -26.21
N PRO A 25 -16.59 -2.43 -25.47
CA PRO A 25 -16.69 -3.33 -24.34
C PRO A 25 -16.57 -4.80 -24.76
N LEU A 26 -15.83 -5.58 -23.97
CA LEU A 26 -15.58 -6.99 -24.15
C LEU A 26 -16.09 -7.77 -22.93
N GLU A 27 -16.63 -8.96 -23.20
CA GLU A 27 -16.99 -9.93 -22.17
C GLU A 27 -15.72 -10.62 -21.61
N ALA A 28 -15.79 -11.08 -20.37
CA ALA A 28 -14.63 -11.68 -19.68
C ALA A 28 -14.10 -12.97 -20.36
N SER A 29 -14.94 -13.65 -21.15
CA SER A 29 -14.58 -14.83 -21.94
C SER A 29 -13.80 -14.53 -23.22
N HIS A 30 -13.64 -13.26 -23.60
CA HIS A 30 -13.00 -12.88 -24.85
C HIS A 30 -11.51 -13.32 -24.90
N PRO A 31 -10.98 -13.88 -26.00
CA PRO A 31 -9.62 -14.44 -26.06
C PRO A 31 -8.49 -13.46 -25.66
N LEU A 32 -8.68 -12.16 -25.90
CA LEU A 32 -7.76 -11.12 -25.46
C LEU A 32 -7.57 -11.11 -23.93
N MET A 33 -8.59 -11.49 -23.15
CA MET A 33 -8.51 -11.58 -21.69
C MET A 33 -7.56 -12.70 -21.26
N GLN A 34 -7.65 -13.88 -21.88
CA GLN A 34 -6.72 -14.97 -21.61
C GLN A 34 -5.26 -14.56 -21.89
N LYS A 35 -5.04 -13.80 -22.97
CA LYS A 35 -3.72 -13.23 -23.28
C LYS A 35 -3.25 -12.21 -22.24
N ILE A 36 -4.13 -11.34 -21.75
CA ILE A 36 -3.78 -10.33 -20.72
C ILE A 36 -3.49 -10.98 -19.37
N LEU A 37 -4.32 -11.95 -18.95
CA LEU A 37 -4.13 -12.68 -17.70
C LEU A 37 -2.86 -13.57 -17.70
N THR A 38 -2.28 -13.85 -18.86
CA THR A 38 -0.99 -14.58 -19.00
C THR A 38 0.22 -13.68 -19.26
N ILE A 39 0.07 -12.35 -19.25
CA ILE A 39 1.22 -11.42 -19.33
C ILE A 39 2.12 -11.63 -18.10
N LYS A 40 3.40 -11.91 -18.34
CA LYS A 40 4.43 -12.04 -17.29
C LYS A 40 4.90 -10.67 -16.84
N GLU A 41 5.25 -10.55 -15.55
CA GLU A 41 5.71 -9.31 -14.90
C GLU A 41 6.89 -8.61 -15.59
N LYS A 42 7.77 -9.40 -16.22
CA LYS A 42 8.97 -8.93 -16.95
C LYS A 42 8.76 -8.82 -18.47
N SER A 43 7.51 -8.86 -18.93
CA SER A 43 7.16 -8.65 -20.33
C SER A 43 7.42 -7.20 -20.74
N ASN A 44 7.90 -6.99 -21.96
CA ASN A 44 8.02 -5.66 -22.58
C ASN A 44 6.66 -5.05 -22.99
N GLN A 45 5.56 -5.78 -22.85
CA GLN A 45 4.19 -5.29 -23.12
C GLN A 45 3.39 -5.28 -21.81
N GLY A 46 2.71 -4.17 -21.55
CA GLY A 46 1.77 -4.01 -20.45
C GLY A 46 0.43 -3.46 -20.94
N CYS A 47 -0.55 -3.43 -20.04
CA CYS A 47 -1.80 -2.71 -20.28
C CYS A 47 -2.49 -2.26 -18.99
N CYS A 48 -3.30 -1.22 -19.13
CA CYS A 48 -4.32 -0.84 -18.17
C CYS A 48 -5.70 -1.09 -18.79
N LEU A 49 -6.65 -1.51 -17.96
CA LEU A 49 -8.01 -1.85 -18.37
C LEU A 49 -8.99 -1.03 -17.55
N GLU A 50 -10.08 -0.58 -18.16
CA GLU A 50 -11.24 -0.10 -17.42
C GLU A 50 -12.24 -1.26 -17.31
N VAL A 51 -12.60 -1.65 -16.09
CA VAL A 51 -13.29 -2.92 -15.84
C VAL A 51 -14.47 -2.81 -14.88
N LYS A 52 -15.36 -3.79 -14.98
CA LYS A 52 -16.35 -4.14 -13.95
C LYS A 52 -15.91 -5.40 -13.23
N LEU A 53 -15.55 -5.26 -11.96
CA LEU A 53 -15.17 -6.33 -11.04
C LEU A 53 -16.23 -6.48 -9.96
N THR A 54 -16.67 -7.70 -9.69
CA THR A 54 -17.66 -7.98 -8.63
C THR A 54 -17.19 -9.09 -7.73
N ILE A 55 -17.51 -9.02 -6.44
CA ILE A 55 -17.24 -10.09 -5.48
C ILE A 55 -18.37 -11.12 -5.55
N PRO A 56 -18.09 -12.45 -5.48
CA PRO A 56 -19.13 -13.47 -5.37
C PRO A 56 -20.05 -13.21 -4.17
N LYS A 57 -21.37 -13.27 -4.39
CA LYS A 57 -22.39 -12.93 -3.38
C LYS A 57 -22.25 -13.76 -2.10
N ASP A 58 -21.93 -15.04 -2.24
CA ASP A 58 -21.89 -16.02 -1.14
C ASP A 58 -20.49 -16.15 -0.50
N SER A 59 -19.61 -15.17 -0.72
CA SER A 59 -18.25 -15.19 -0.15
C SER A 59 -18.20 -14.58 1.26
N LYS A 60 -17.42 -15.19 2.17
CA LYS A 60 -17.02 -14.56 3.46
C LYS A 60 -16.50 -13.13 3.26
N GLN A 61 -15.80 -12.90 2.13
CA GLN A 61 -15.29 -11.60 1.69
C GLN A 61 -16.39 -10.55 1.53
N LYS A 62 -17.52 -10.90 0.89
CA LYS A 62 -18.66 -10.00 0.69
C LYS A 62 -19.35 -9.65 2.01
N GLU A 63 -19.56 -10.64 2.88
CA GLU A 63 -20.14 -10.43 4.21
C GLU A 63 -19.26 -9.52 5.08
N TRP A 64 -17.93 -9.69 5.03
CA TRP A 64 -16.99 -8.80 5.72
C TRP A 64 -17.00 -7.39 5.12
N ALA A 65 -17.01 -7.27 3.79
CA ALA A 65 -17.03 -5.99 3.11
C ALA A 65 -18.24 -5.13 3.47
N ASP A 66 -19.43 -5.74 3.51
CA ASP A 66 -20.68 -5.01 3.80
C ASP A 66 -20.75 -4.53 5.27
N LYS A 67 -20.01 -5.17 6.19
CA LYS A 67 -19.83 -4.70 7.58
C LYS A 67 -18.85 -3.53 7.72
N GLN A 68 -17.96 -3.31 6.76
CA GLN A 68 -16.89 -2.30 6.79
C GLN A 68 -17.24 -1.01 6.02
N ARG A 69 -18.52 -0.81 5.71
CA ARG A 69 -18.98 0.32 4.89
C ARG A 69 -18.88 1.65 5.67
N SER A 70 -18.01 2.54 5.20
CA SER A 70 -17.88 3.92 5.68
C SER A 70 -18.49 4.87 4.65
N ASP A 71 -19.30 5.84 5.10
CA ASP A 71 -19.91 6.85 4.24
C ASP A 71 -18.95 7.98 3.81
N THR A 72 -17.65 7.86 4.07
CA THR A 72 -16.68 8.91 3.72
C THR A 72 -16.15 8.76 2.29
N GLU A 73 -16.13 9.87 1.53
CA GLU A 73 -15.62 9.93 0.14
C GLU A 73 -14.09 9.74 0.00
N LYS A 74 -13.40 9.23 1.03
CA LYS A 74 -11.95 9.03 1.01
C LYS A 74 -11.59 7.82 0.14
N LEU A 75 -10.37 7.81 -0.39
CA LEU A 75 -9.78 6.64 -1.04
C LEU A 75 -9.50 5.55 0.00
N ILE A 76 -10.54 4.80 0.35
CA ILE A 76 -10.48 3.63 1.23
C ILE A 76 -10.14 2.40 0.39
N LEU A 77 -9.41 1.44 0.96
CA LEU A 77 -9.16 0.12 0.38
C LEU A 77 -10.44 -0.73 0.48
N THR A 78 -11.47 -0.37 -0.30
CA THR A 78 -12.78 -1.01 -0.23
C THR A 78 -12.77 -2.38 -0.89
N LEU A 79 -13.31 -3.37 -0.18
CA LEU A 79 -13.61 -4.69 -0.74
C LEU A 79 -15.01 -4.71 -1.37
N HIS A 80 -15.33 -3.69 -2.17
CA HIS A 80 -16.62 -3.56 -2.85
C HIS A 80 -16.47 -3.82 -4.36
N ASP A 81 -17.59 -4.17 -4.98
CA ASP A 81 -17.77 -4.17 -6.43
C ASP A 81 -17.27 -2.85 -7.02
N LYS A 82 -16.56 -2.94 -8.14
CA LYS A 82 -15.93 -1.81 -8.82
C LYS A 82 -16.46 -1.76 -10.23
N ASP A 83 -17.07 -0.64 -10.61
CA ASP A 83 -17.53 -0.40 -11.97
C ASP A 83 -16.75 0.78 -12.57
N TYR A 84 -16.47 0.72 -13.86
CA TYR A 84 -15.57 1.64 -14.58
C TYR A 84 -14.22 1.85 -13.85
N TYR A 85 -13.70 0.81 -13.19
CA TYR A 85 -12.46 0.92 -12.42
C TYR A 85 -11.25 0.71 -13.33
N VAL A 86 -10.38 1.71 -13.39
CA VAL A 86 -9.10 1.63 -14.12
C VAL A 86 -8.09 0.85 -13.29
N ILE A 87 -7.57 -0.24 -13.86
CA ILE A 87 -6.68 -1.19 -13.19
C ILE A 87 -5.49 -1.59 -14.07
N HIS A 88 -4.31 -1.69 -13.47
CA HIS A 88 -3.12 -2.27 -14.12
C HIS A 88 -3.24 -3.80 -14.24
N TYR A 89 -2.73 -4.40 -15.32
CA TYR A 89 -2.91 -5.84 -15.58
C TYR A 89 -2.47 -6.77 -14.43
N ARG A 90 -1.38 -6.44 -13.71
CA ARG A 90 -0.90 -7.22 -12.55
C ARG A 90 -1.91 -7.21 -11.39
N ASN A 91 -2.55 -6.07 -11.14
CA ASN A 91 -3.57 -5.94 -10.12
C ASN A 91 -4.83 -6.71 -10.53
N LEU A 92 -5.20 -6.70 -11.81
CA LEU A 92 -6.32 -7.50 -12.33
C LEU A 92 -6.06 -9.01 -12.16
N GLN A 93 -4.85 -9.48 -12.49
CA GLN A 93 -4.43 -10.86 -12.25
C GLN A 93 -4.55 -11.25 -10.77
N GLN A 94 -4.12 -10.37 -9.86
CA GLN A 94 -4.22 -10.59 -8.41
C GLN A 94 -5.68 -10.58 -7.95
N CYS A 95 -6.50 -9.60 -8.34
CA CYS A 95 -7.92 -9.56 -7.98
C CYS A 95 -8.65 -10.85 -8.37
N ILE A 96 -8.40 -11.37 -9.58
CA ILE A 96 -9.02 -12.62 -10.04
C ILE A 96 -8.50 -13.82 -9.25
N ARG A 97 -7.20 -13.87 -8.92
CA ARG A 97 -6.60 -14.91 -8.06
C ARG A 97 -7.23 -14.94 -6.67
N GLU A 98 -7.50 -13.78 -6.08
CA GLU A 98 -8.11 -13.64 -4.75
C GLU A 98 -9.65 -13.71 -4.77
N GLY A 99 -10.27 -14.02 -5.92
CA GLY A 99 -11.70 -14.36 -6.02
C GLY A 99 -12.62 -13.31 -6.65
N TYR A 100 -12.13 -12.15 -7.10
CA TYR A 100 -12.97 -11.20 -7.84
C TYR A 100 -13.36 -11.78 -9.21
N VAL A 101 -14.65 -11.65 -9.54
CA VAL A 101 -15.18 -12.01 -10.85
C VAL A 101 -15.13 -10.80 -11.77
N LEU A 102 -14.31 -10.87 -12.82
CA LEU A 102 -14.37 -9.95 -13.94
C LEU A 102 -15.69 -10.15 -14.68
N LYS A 103 -16.53 -9.11 -14.72
CA LYS A 103 -17.82 -9.13 -15.42
C LYS A 103 -17.72 -8.52 -16.81
N LYS A 104 -17.01 -7.41 -16.95
CA LYS A 104 -16.91 -6.66 -18.20
C LYS A 104 -15.59 -5.90 -18.27
N VAL A 105 -15.07 -5.74 -19.47
CA VAL A 105 -14.01 -4.77 -19.78
C VAL A 105 -14.62 -3.74 -20.70
N TYR A 106 -14.45 -2.46 -20.39
CA TYR A 106 -14.98 -1.36 -21.20
C TYR A 106 -14.00 -0.95 -22.29
N GLN A 107 -12.72 -0.80 -21.92
CA GLN A 107 -11.64 -0.37 -22.80
C GLN A 107 -10.28 -0.86 -22.28
N ILE A 108 -9.30 -0.98 -23.18
CA ILE A 108 -7.97 -1.53 -22.90
C ILE A 108 -6.92 -0.65 -23.56
N LEU A 109 -6.05 -0.03 -22.74
CA LEU A 109 -4.90 0.72 -23.19
C LEU A 109 -3.64 -0.14 -23.03
N GLY A 110 -3.07 -0.60 -24.15
CA GLY A 110 -1.79 -1.29 -24.18
C GLY A 110 -0.63 -0.30 -24.32
N PHE A 111 0.54 -0.68 -23.81
CA PHE A 111 1.76 0.12 -23.89
C PHE A 111 3.01 -0.76 -23.81
N ASP A 112 4.12 -0.21 -24.28
CA ASP A 112 5.44 -0.78 -24.06
C ASP A 112 5.92 -0.43 -22.65
N GLN A 113 6.59 -1.37 -21.97
CA GLN A 113 7.06 -1.20 -20.59
C GLN A 113 8.46 -1.79 -20.37
N SER A 114 9.24 -1.19 -19.47
CA SER A 114 10.58 -1.67 -19.08
C SER A 114 10.95 -1.22 -17.66
N PRO A 115 11.96 -1.80 -17.00
CA PRO A 115 12.37 -1.41 -15.65
C PRO A 115 13.32 -0.20 -15.69
N TRP A 116 13.01 0.81 -16.50
CA TRP A 116 13.91 1.94 -16.82
C TRP A 116 14.24 2.82 -15.60
N MET A 117 13.37 2.88 -14.59
CA MET A 117 13.65 3.57 -13.32
C MET A 117 14.51 2.76 -12.36
N LYS A 118 14.63 1.43 -12.54
CA LYS A 118 15.33 0.55 -11.59
C LYS A 118 16.81 0.95 -11.35
N PRO A 119 17.62 1.31 -12.37
CA PRO A 119 18.99 1.77 -12.14
C PRO A 119 19.05 3.06 -11.30
N TYR A 120 18.11 3.98 -11.51
CA TYR A 120 18.01 5.24 -10.76
C TYR A 120 17.61 5.01 -9.29
N ILE A 121 16.63 4.13 -9.03
CA ILE A 121 16.26 3.76 -7.66
C ILE A 121 17.41 3.00 -6.97
N ALA A 122 18.09 2.08 -7.66
CA ALA A 122 19.25 1.39 -7.11
C ALA A 122 20.39 2.36 -6.74
N MET A 123 20.72 3.30 -7.63
CA MET A 123 21.71 4.36 -7.38
C MET A 123 21.33 5.22 -6.16
N ASN A 124 20.06 5.64 -6.04
CA ASN A 124 19.61 6.43 -4.90
C ASN A 124 19.64 5.64 -3.58
N THR A 125 19.36 4.33 -3.63
CA THR A 125 19.37 3.45 -2.44
C THR A 125 20.81 3.16 -1.99
N GLN A 126 21.74 2.97 -2.94
CA GLN A 126 23.18 2.86 -2.65
C GLN A 126 23.79 4.21 -2.22
N GLY A 127 23.26 5.32 -2.73
CA GLY A 127 23.71 6.68 -2.43
C GLY A 127 23.30 7.23 -1.07
N CYS A 128 22.53 6.47 -0.27
CA CYS A 128 22.09 6.89 1.08
C CYS A 128 23.26 7.15 2.06
N GLU A 129 24.47 6.67 1.78
CA GLU A 129 25.69 7.05 2.53
C GLU A 129 26.13 8.52 2.30
N LYS A 130 25.56 9.24 1.32
CA LYS A 130 25.93 10.62 0.98
C LYS A 130 24.73 11.55 1.03
N THR A 131 24.41 12.02 2.24
CA THR A 131 23.32 12.96 2.49
C THR A 131 23.53 14.32 1.79
N CYS A 132 22.90 14.53 0.64
CA CYS A 132 22.65 15.88 0.11
C CYS A 132 21.32 16.42 0.65
N LYS A 133 21.36 17.09 1.81
CA LYS A 133 20.20 17.75 2.43
C LYS A 133 19.78 18.99 1.63
N TYR A 134 18.94 18.83 0.61
CA TYR A 134 18.25 19.96 -0.02
C TYR A 134 17.10 20.45 0.86
N ARG A 135 17.31 21.62 1.46
CA ARG A 135 16.32 22.33 2.27
C ARG A 135 15.56 23.29 1.35
N PHE A 136 14.38 22.88 0.87
CA PHE A 136 13.52 23.78 0.10
C PHE A 136 12.98 24.89 1.02
N SER A 137 13.51 26.10 0.86
CA SER A 137 12.96 27.31 1.46
C SER A 137 11.84 27.86 0.57
N GLU A 138 10.65 27.99 1.17
CA GLU A 138 9.50 28.77 0.68
C GLU A 138 8.82 28.26 -0.60
N THR A 139 7.52 28.00 -0.51
CA THR A 139 6.68 27.58 -1.64
C THR A 139 5.54 28.57 -1.81
N VAL A 140 5.50 29.26 -2.95
CA VAL A 140 4.35 30.09 -3.34
C VAL A 140 3.39 29.24 -4.17
N ALA A 141 2.16 29.07 -3.70
CA ALA A 141 1.12 28.34 -4.42
C ALA A 141 0.32 29.27 -5.34
N VAL A 142 0.56 29.19 -6.65
CA VAL A 142 -0.25 29.88 -7.66
C VAL A 142 -1.27 28.90 -8.24
N TYR A 143 -2.55 29.09 -7.93
CA TYR A 143 -3.65 28.35 -8.56
C TYR A 143 -4.07 29.02 -9.86
N GLN A 144 -3.83 28.35 -10.99
CA GLN A 144 -4.40 28.72 -12.29
C GLN A 144 -5.31 27.61 -12.81
N ARG A 145 -6.59 27.92 -13.04
CA ARG A 145 -7.60 26.97 -13.53
C ARG A 145 -7.39 26.74 -15.03
N GLN A 146 -6.75 25.64 -15.41
CA GLN A 146 -6.53 25.29 -16.82
C GLN A 146 -7.82 24.75 -17.45
N ILE A 147 -8.26 25.38 -18.55
CA ILE A 147 -9.52 25.08 -19.25
C ILE A 147 -9.31 24.06 -20.39
N ASN A 148 -8.06 23.82 -20.79
CA ASN A 148 -7.67 22.78 -21.75
C ASN A 148 -6.41 22.07 -21.25
N VAL A 149 -6.44 20.72 -21.20
CA VAL A 149 -5.32 19.91 -20.71
C VAL A 149 -4.66 19.18 -21.88
N LYS A 150 -3.42 19.57 -22.20
CA LYS A 150 -2.55 18.77 -23.06
C LYS A 150 -1.89 17.69 -22.20
N LEU A 151 -2.26 16.43 -22.39
CA LEU A 151 -1.71 15.27 -21.65
C LEU A 151 -0.26 14.98 -22.10
N ASN A 152 0.67 15.81 -21.64
CA ASN A 152 2.13 15.65 -21.81
C ASN A 152 2.83 15.25 -20.51
N LYS A 153 2.07 14.76 -19.53
CA LYS A 153 2.52 14.41 -18.19
C LYS A 153 2.47 12.90 -18.00
N PRO A 154 3.21 12.35 -17.01
CA PRO A 154 3.29 10.90 -16.78
C PRO A 154 2.13 10.37 -15.91
N GLU A 155 0.86 10.75 -16.17
CA GLU A 155 -0.29 10.24 -15.39
C GLU A 155 -0.38 8.71 -15.39
N TYR A 156 -0.20 8.07 -16.56
CA TYR A 156 -0.23 6.60 -16.67
C TYR A 156 0.85 5.91 -15.85
N ILE A 157 2.05 6.51 -15.77
CA ILE A 157 3.17 5.99 -14.98
C ILE A 157 2.85 6.11 -13.49
N LYS A 158 2.28 7.24 -13.04
CA LYS A 158 1.80 7.42 -11.66
C LYS A 158 0.72 6.41 -11.31
N ALA A 159 -0.25 6.18 -12.21
CA ALA A 159 -1.31 5.18 -12.01
C ALA A 159 -0.73 3.76 -11.88
N CYS A 160 0.22 3.39 -12.75
CA CYS A 160 0.92 2.10 -12.67
C CYS A 160 1.71 1.95 -11.37
N ILE A 161 2.45 2.98 -10.95
CA ILE A 161 3.18 2.98 -9.66
C ILE A 161 2.21 2.79 -8.49
N LEU A 162 1.09 3.53 -8.45
CA LEU A 162 0.08 3.40 -7.39
C LEU A 162 -0.54 2.01 -7.35
N ASP A 163 -0.87 1.42 -8.50
CA ASP A 163 -1.42 0.07 -8.56
C ASP A 163 -0.38 -0.99 -8.18
N LEU A 164 0.86 -0.90 -8.67
CA LEU A 164 1.94 -1.79 -8.24
C LEU A 164 2.22 -1.71 -6.73
N SER A 165 2.12 -0.52 -6.13
CA SER A 165 2.19 -0.35 -4.68
C SER A 165 1.06 -1.08 -3.95
N LYS A 166 -0.19 -1.01 -4.45
CA LYS A 166 -1.30 -1.82 -3.91
C LYS A 166 -1.04 -3.32 -4.07
N TYR A 167 -0.57 -3.75 -5.24
CA TYR A 167 -0.25 -5.16 -5.53
C TYR A 167 0.69 -5.71 -4.47
N TYR A 168 1.79 -5.00 -4.17
CA TYR A 168 2.78 -5.45 -3.20
C TYR A 168 2.20 -5.62 -1.79
N MET A 169 1.43 -4.64 -1.30
CA MET A 169 0.77 -4.70 0.01
C MET A 169 -0.27 -5.83 0.06
N TYR A 170 -1.02 -6.04 -1.01
CA TYR A 170 -2.01 -7.11 -1.13
C TYR A 170 -1.38 -8.50 -1.29
N ASP A 171 -0.22 -8.63 -1.93
CA ASP A 171 0.48 -9.91 -2.09
C ASP A 171 1.05 -10.37 -0.74
N PHE A 172 1.50 -9.45 0.11
CA PHE A 172 1.86 -9.77 1.48
C PHE A 172 0.64 -10.15 2.33
N TRP A 173 -0.47 -9.40 2.24
CA TRP A 173 -1.68 -9.68 3.02
C TRP A 173 -2.42 -10.95 2.59
N TYR A 174 -2.83 -11.06 1.32
CA TYR A 174 -3.57 -12.21 0.80
C TYR A 174 -2.64 -13.36 0.40
N GLY A 175 -1.49 -13.04 -0.19
CA GLY A 175 -0.57 -14.04 -0.72
C GLY A 175 0.23 -14.79 0.35
N TYR A 176 0.49 -14.16 1.50
CA TYR A 176 1.22 -14.73 2.65
C TYR A 176 0.37 -14.78 3.93
N LEU A 177 0.04 -13.64 4.56
CA LEU A 177 -0.56 -13.61 5.90
C LEU A 177 -1.88 -14.40 6.00
N LYS A 178 -2.86 -14.12 5.12
CA LYS A 178 -4.14 -14.83 5.09
C LYS A 178 -4.03 -16.30 4.71
N LYS A 179 -2.98 -16.74 4.01
CA LYS A 179 -2.75 -18.17 3.73
C LYS A 179 -2.10 -18.90 4.90
N LYS A 180 -1.19 -18.25 5.62
CA LYS A 180 -0.47 -18.85 6.75
C LYS A 180 -1.34 -18.95 8.02
N TYR A 181 -2.11 -17.90 8.32
CA TYR A 181 -2.85 -17.81 9.59
C TYR A 181 -4.38 -17.94 9.42
N ASP A 182 -4.90 -17.82 8.19
CA ASP A 182 -6.34 -17.82 7.86
C ASP A 182 -7.22 -17.01 8.83
N ASP A 183 -8.18 -17.63 9.52
CA ASP A 183 -9.13 -16.93 10.40
C ASP A 183 -8.45 -16.43 11.72
N LYS A 184 -7.19 -16.83 12.00
CA LYS A 184 -6.40 -16.34 13.14
C LYS A 184 -5.74 -14.98 12.91
N VAL A 185 -5.75 -14.43 11.69
CA VAL A 185 -5.21 -13.08 11.40
C VAL A 185 -6.31 -12.09 11.04
N LYS A 186 -6.31 -10.94 11.73
CA LYS A 186 -7.26 -9.85 11.52
C LYS A 186 -6.51 -8.58 11.11
N LEU A 187 -7.00 -7.91 10.07
CA LEU A 187 -6.52 -6.58 9.69
C LEU A 187 -7.25 -5.55 10.57
N LEU A 188 -6.50 -4.87 11.45
CA LEU A 188 -7.05 -3.82 12.31
C LEU A 188 -7.06 -2.46 11.61
N TYR A 189 -5.99 -2.14 10.88
CA TYR A 189 -5.83 -0.87 10.17
C TYR A 189 -4.81 -0.99 9.03
N THR A 190 -4.88 -0.07 8.07
CA THR A 190 -3.93 0.03 6.96
C THR A 190 -3.81 1.48 6.49
N ASP A 191 -2.58 1.95 6.27
CA ASP A 191 -2.26 3.23 5.64
C ASP A 191 -1.09 3.03 4.69
N THR A 192 -1.34 3.25 3.39
CA THR A 192 -0.38 3.34 2.27
C THR A 192 0.65 2.20 2.16
N ASP A 193 1.63 2.16 3.06
CA ASP A 193 2.75 1.22 3.11
C ASP A 193 2.80 0.37 4.40
N SER A 194 1.75 0.45 5.23
CA SER A 194 1.65 -0.19 6.54
C SER A 194 0.36 -0.99 6.71
N LEU A 195 0.47 -2.11 7.43
CA LEU A 195 -0.65 -2.91 7.94
C LEU A 195 -0.49 -2.98 9.47
N ILE A 196 -1.57 -2.78 10.20
CA ILE A 196 -1.67 -3.10 11.63
C ILE A 196 -2.57 -4.33 11.73
N ILE A 197 -2.03 -5.42 12.26
CA ILE A 197 -2.67 -6.73 12.28
C ILE A 197 -2.65 -7.32 13.68
N GLU A 198 -3.67 -8.11 13.99
CA GLU A 198 -3.73 -9.00 15.15
C GLU A 198 -3.57 -10.44 14.65
N ILE A 199 -2.74 -11.25 15.33
CA ILE A 199 -2.56 -12.68 15.03
C ILE A 199 -2.75 -13.47 16.33
N GLU A 200 -3.71 -14.39 16.33
CA GLU A 200 -4.05 -15.26 17.46
C GLU A 200 -3.09 -16.45 17.56
N MET A 201 -1.93 -16.25 18.20
CA MET A 201 -0.94 -17.28 18.45
C MET A 201 -0.04 -16.97 19.67
N GLU A 202 0.61 -17.99 20.22
CA GLU A 202 1.50 -17.86 21.39
C GLU A 202 2.85 -17.20 21.06
N ASN A 203 3.44 -17.50 19.89
CA ASN A 203 4.76 -17.00 19.52
C ASN A 203 4.94 -16.82 18.00
N ILE A 204 4.74 -15.59 17.52
CA ILE A 204 4.94 -15.22 16.10
C ILE A 204 6.41 -15.11 15.67
N TYR A 205 7.34 -15.01 16.61
CA TYR A 205 8.73 -14.74 16.27
C TYR A 205 9.44 -15.91 15.62
N GLN A 206 9.01 -17.16 15.88
CA GLN A 206 9.52 -18.33 15.16
C GLN A 206 9.12 -18.24 13.68
N ASP A 207 7.85 -17.94 13.40
CA ASP A 207 7.36 -17.74 12.03
C ASP A 207 8.07 -16.58 11.30
N ILE A 208 8.49 -15.54 12.03
CA ILE A 208 9.29 -14.42 11.49
C ILE A 208 10.74 -14.84 11.18
N ILE A 209 11.32 -15.80 11.93
CA ILE A 209 12.65 -16.38 11.66
C ILE A 209 12.58 -17.34 10.48
N ASP A 210 11.53 -18.17 10.40
CA ASP A 210 11.37 -19.17 9.35
C ASP A 210 11.08 -18.51 7.98
N ASP A 211 10.23 -17.48 7.95
CA ASP A 211 9.93 -16.66 6.76
C ASP A 211 10.76 -15.37 6.69
N CYS A 212 11.98 -15.39 7.23
CA CYS A 212 12.82 -14.20 7.42
C CYS A 212 13.11 -13.40 6.14
N ASP A 213 13.06 -14.00 4.95
CA ASP A 213 13.25 -13.30 3.67
C ASP A 213 12.11 -12.32 3.31
N LEU A 214 10.98 -12.37 4.03
CA LEU A 214 9.86 -11.44 3.88
C LEU A 214 9.94 -10.23 4.84
N PHE A 215 10.87 -10.24 5.79
CA PHE A 215 10.96 -9.25 6.86
C PHE A 215 12.29 -8.48 6.81
N ASP A 216 12.28 -7.25 7.29
CA ASP A 216 13.50 -6.45 7.42
C ASP A 216 13.90 -6.30 8.89
N PHE A 217 15.10 -6.77 9.20
CA PHE A 217 15.71 -6.75 10.53
C PHE A 217 16.72 -5.60 10.70
N SER A 218 16.85 -4.71 9.71
CA SER A 218 17.66 -3.49 9.72
C SER A 218 17.67 -2.72 11.06
N ASN A 219 16.48 -2.54 11.63
CA ASN A 219 16.23 -1.75 12.83
C ASN A 219 16.31 -2.56 14.14
N TYR A 220 16.70 -3.84 14.09
CA TYR A 220 16.92 -4.65 15.28
C TYR A 220 18.36 -4.49 15.80
N SER A 221 18.51 -4.46 17.12
CA SER A 221 19.84 -4.56 17.74
C SER A 221 20.50 -5.88 17.33
N LYS A 222 21.81 -5.86 17.05
CA LYS A 222 22.63 -7.05 16.81
C LYS A 222 22.56 -8.07 17.96
N ASP A 223 22.25 -7.59 19.17
CA ASP A 223 22.06 -8.43 20.34
C ASP A 223 20.67 -9.05 20.48
N HIS A 224 19.71 -8.65 19.65
CA HIS A 224 18.34 -9.14 19.72
C HIS A 224 18.28 -10.63 19.38
N TRP A 225 17.51 -11.38 20.16
CA TRP A 225 17.48 -12.84 20.07
C TRP A 225 17.00 -13.35 18.70
N VAL A 226 16.02 -12.68 18.07
CA VAL A 226 15.59 -12.98 16.69
C VAL A 226 16.78 -12.90 15.72
N VAL A 227 17.55 -11.79 15.77
CA VAL A 227 18.73 -11.58 14.92
C VAL A 227 19.80 -12.65 15.14
N LYS A 228 19.98 -13.10 16.39
CA LYS A 228 20.91 -14.18 16.74
C LYS A 228 20.52 -15.56 16.19
N ASN A 229 19.27 -15.75 15.76
CA ASN A 229 18.74 -16.99 15.17
C ASN A 229 18.50 -16.88 13.65
N LEU A 230 18.82 -15.75 13.00
CA LEU A 230 18.71 -15.62 11.55
C LEU A 230 19.81 -16.42 10.82
N PRO A 231 19.56 -16.84 9.56
CA PRO A 231 20.59 -17.41 8.70
C PRO A 231 21.78 -16.43 8.52
N LYS A 232 23.00 -16.96 8.46
CA LYS A 232 24.25 -16.16 8.43
C LYS A 232 24.37 -15.20 7.24
N ASP A 233 23.59 -15.43 6.18
CA ASP A 233 23.63 -14.67 4.93
C ASP A 233 22.56 -13.57 4.84
N GLN A 234 21.74 -13.38 5.88
CA GLN A 234 20.78 -12.26 5.94
C GLN A 234 21.44 -10.96 6.40
N TRP A 235 21.37 -9.94 5.55
CA TRP A 235 22.05 -8.66 5.73
C TRP A 235 21.25 -7.71 6.62
N ILE A 236 21.80 -7.39 7.79
CA ILE A 236 21.34 -6.28 8.64
C ILE A 236 21.91 -4.98 8.06
N ILE A 237 21.05 -4.11 7.51
CA ILE A 237 21.41 -2.78 7.01
C ILE A 237 20.98 -1.73 8.05
N ASN A 238 21.80 -0.71 8.34
CA ASN A 238 21.48 0.25 9.41
C ASN A 238 20.42 1.30 9.03
N GLU A 239 19.53 1.58 9.99
CA GLU A 239 18.87 2.85 10.35
C GLU A 239 18.02 3.70 9.36
N GLU A 240 17.00 4.33 9.96
CA GLU A 240 16.10 5.42 9.51
C GLU A 240 14.84 5.06 8.66
N GLY A 241 13.66 5.22 9.30
CA GLY A 241 12.34 5.23 8.64
C GLY A 241 11.23 5.77 9.57
N VAL A 242 10.30 6.61 9.05
CA VAL A 242 9.32 7.35 9.89
C VAL A 242 7.86 7.23 9.40
N HIS A 243 7.06 6.45 10.14
CA HIS A 243 5.59 6.33 10.08
C HIS A 243 4.76 7.64 10.27
N ALA A 244 3.50 7.51 9.88
CA ALA A 244 2.30 8.32 9.88
C ALA A 244 1.12 7.35 10.17
N LYS A 245 -0.11 7.72 10.57
CA LYS A 245 -0.74 8.97 11.06
C LYS A 245 -2.00 8.55 11.87
N CYS A 246 -2.41 9.34 12.88
CA CYS A 246 -3.59 9.08 13.75
C CYS A 246 -3.74 7.63 14.26
N TYR A 247 -2.95 7.25 15.26
CA TYR A 247 -3.15 6.03 16.05
C TYR A 247 -2.42 6.11 17.38
N SER A 248 -2.84 5.26 18.32
CA SER A 248 -2.16 4.98 19.58
C SER A 248 -1.91 3.47 19.66
N ILE A 249 -0.68 3.07 19.96
CA ILE A 249 -0.25 1.66 20.04
C ILE A 249 0.52 1.50 21.35
N ILE A 250 0.04 0.59 22.21
CA ILE A 250 0.81 0.06 23.34
C ILE A 250 1.53 -1.20 22.87
N CYS A 251 2.83 -1.27 23.16
CA CYS A 251 3.64 -2.46 22.97
C CYS A 251 4.04 -3.03 24.33
N GLU A 252 4.30 -4.34 24.39
CA GLU A 252 4.83 -5.03 25.58
C GLU A 252 6.09 -4.34 26.14
N ASN A 253 6.98 -3.87 25.25
CA ASN A 253 8.01 -2.92 25.61
C ASN A 253 7.47 -1.49 25.54
N SER A 254 7.17 -0.89 26.70
CA SER A 254 6.61 0.46 26.83
C SER A 254 7.43 1.57 26.17
N ARG A 255 8.74 1.38 25.93
CA ARG A 255 9.58 2.33 25.18
C ARG A 255 9.27 2.37 23.68
N LYS A 256 8.57 1.35 23.16
CA LYS A 256 8.07 1.28 21.78
C LYS A 256 6.62 1.76 21.62
N ASN A 257 5.97 2.24 22.70
CA ASN A 257 4.63 2.81 22.59
C ASN A 257 4.63 3.98 21.60
N MET A 258 3.66 4.00 20.69
CA MET A 258 3.58 4.97 19.61
C MET A 258 2.25 5.69 19.61
N ILE A 259 2.29 7.00 19.83
CA ILE A 259 1.16 7.89 19.58
C ILE A 259 1.50 8.77 18.37
N LYS A 260 0.62 8.76 17.38
CA LYS A 260 0.60 9.73 16.28
C LYS A 260 -0.78 10.37 16.23
N ALA A 261 -0.81 11.67 16.05
CA ALA A 261 -2.00 12.38 15.61
C ALA A 261 -1.63 13.19 14.37
N LYS A 262 -2.48 13.11 13.35
CA LYS A 262 -2.36 13.93 12.14
C LYS A 262 -2.77 15.37 12.50
N ASP A 263 -2.14 16.34 11.85
CA ASP A 263 -2.48 17.76 11.93
C ASP A 263 -2.32 18.41 13.34
N LEU A 264 -1.83 17.66 14.35
CA LEU A 264 -1.43 18.17 15.68
C LEU A 264 0.09 18.38 15.82
N LYS A 265 0.48 19.39 16.60
CA LYS A 265 1.90 19.73 16.87
C LYS A 265 2.61 18.58 17.62
N LYS A 266 3.80 18.17 17.17
CA LYS A 266 4.61 17.09 17.80
C LYS A 266 4.87 17.30 19.31
N SER A 267 4.95 18.54 19.76
CA SER A 267 5.11 18.90 21.18
C SER A 267 3.87 18.57 22.01
N PHE A 268 2.67 18.78 21.47
CA PHE A 268 1.40 18.42 22.09
C PHE A 268 1.23 16.90 22.15
N ILE A 269 1.51 16.20 21.05
CA ILE A 269 1.47 14.72 20.97
C ILE A 269 2.35 14.05 22.03
N LYS A 270 3.53 14.61 22.33
CA LYS A 270 4.46 14.06 23.33
C LYS A 270 4.14 14.40 24.79
N LYS A 271 3.29 15.40 25.04
CA LYS A 271 3.04 15.93 26.39
C LYS A 271 1.65 15.64 26.93
N GLU A 272 0.64 15.67 26.06
CA GLU A 272 -0.76 15.74 26.46
C GLU A 272 -1.61 14.60 25.89
N LEU A 273 -1.31 14.11 24.68
CA LEU A 273 -1.96 12.91 24.17
C LEU A 273 -1.47 11.65 24.89
N THR A 274 -2.43 10.85 25.36
CA THR A 274 -2.22 9.55 26.01
C THR A 274 -3.08 8.50 25.33
N HIS A 275 -2.78 7.21 25.52
CA HIS A 275 -3.60 6.12 24.96
C HIS A 275 -5.05 6.20 25.45
N LYS A 276 -5.24 6.56 26.72
CA LYS A 276 -6.56 6.75 27.33
C LYS A 276 -7.41 7.79 26.60
N ILE A 277 -6.82 8.89 26.11
CA ILE A 277 -7.58 9.89 25.35
C ILE A 277 -8.12 9.28 24.04
N PHE A 278 -7.39 8.36 23.39
CA PHE A 278 -7.91 7.64 22.23
C PHE A 278 -9.03 6.65 22.61
N GLU A 279 -8.90 5.92 23.72
CA GLU A 279 -9.94 5.02 24.23
C GLU A 279 -11.22 5.78 24.60
N ASP A 280 -11.11 6.84 25.41
CA ASP A 280 -12.23 7.69 25.84
C ASP A 280 -12.94 8.34 24.62
N CYS A 281 -12.19 8.79 23.60
CA CYS A 281 -12.77 9.34 22.36
C CYS A 281 -13.46 8.28 21.49
N ILE A 282 -12.83 7.12 21.29
CA ILE A 282 -13.27 6.11 20.30
C ILE A 282 -14.36 5.19 20.87
N LEU A 283 -14.25 4.80 22.15
CA LEU A 283 -15.14 3.83 22.79
C LEU A 283 -16.28 4.51 23.55
N GLU A 284 -16.02 5.64 24.20
CA GLU A 284 -17.02 6.32 25.03
C GLU A 284 -17.65 7.54 24.36
N GLY A 285 -17.19 7.92 23.16
CA GLY A 285 -17.70 9.07 22.40
C GLY A 285 -17.47 10.42 23.09
N LYS A 286 -16.55 10.49 24.05
CA LYS A 286 -16.25 11.72 24.79
C LYS A 286 -15.36 12.62 23.95
N GLU A 287 -15.91 13.73 23.49
CA GLU A 287 -15.10 14.81 22.93
C GLU A 287 -14.16 15.38 24.01
N ASP A 288 -12.86 15.39 23.73
CA ASP A 288 -11.87 16.06 24.57
C ASP A 288 -12.12 17.58 24.57
N GLN A 289 -12.77 18.08 25.62
CA GLN A 289 -13.15 19.48 25.77
C GLN A 289 -11.89 20.36 25.78
N PRO A 290 -11.69 21.24 24.78
CA PRO A 290 -10.37 21.77 24.49
C PRO A 290 -9.89 22.80 25.52
N ARG A 291 -8.77 22.51 26.18
CA ARG A 291 -7.76 23.56 26.50
C ARG A 291 -7.15 24.15 25.21
N THR A 292 -7.42 23.50 24.08
CA THR A 292 -6.85 23.66 22.73
C THR A 292 -7.38 24.85 21.92
N ALA A 293 -8.26 25.70 22.48
CA ALA A 293 -8.80 26.88 21.79
C ALA A 293 -7.87 28.11 21.75
N GLN A 294 -6.72 28.08 22.45
CA GLN A 294 -5.82 29.25 22.61
C GLN A 294 -4.51 29.20 21.79
N PHE A 295 -4.36 28.25 20.85
CA PHE A 295 -3.11 28.07 20.07
C PHE A 295 -3.30 27.88 18.55
N LEU A 296 -4.43 28.35 18.02
CA LEU A 296 -4.66 28.66 16.61
C LEU A 296 -4.39 30.14 16.37
#